data_AF-A0A497G1W6-F1
#
_entry.id   AF-A0A497G1W6-F1
#
_cell.length_a   1.000
_cell.length_b   1.000
_cell.length_c   1.000
_cell.angle_alpha   90.00
_cell.angle_beta   90.00
_cell.angle_gamma   90.00
#
_symmetry.space_group_name_H-M   'P 1'
#
loop_
_entity.id
_entity.type
_entity.pdbx_description
1 polymer ?
#
loop_
_entity_poly.entity_id
_entity_poly.type
_entity_poly.pdbx_seq_one_letter_code
_entity_poly.pdbx_strand_id
1 'polypeptide(L)'
;MSEEVEKYSKKIKSTWGSGSFPADKPNPFTALKDSTRRSIVVLFALNGPMTVKQLSEKLNLAPSTVLDHIRKLLEAGLVKEVEVPKKQHKREKYYGLDFVVYTEREEKELEKIVRKYADILKETARVVFEKALDELESWFKNTLAAKHGFTLESGEIKNLVWVSLYHAVASYLAEKEVLVDPLKTPKKHYFYIKIKSD
;
A
#
# COMPACT_ATOMS: atom_id res chain seq x y z
N MET A 1 -19.02 -7.11 -19.46
CA MET A 1 -17.71 -6.55 -19.04
C MET A 1 -16.84 -6.51 -20.28
N SER A 2 -16.20 -5.38 -20.61
CA SER A 2 -15.38 -5.28 -21.84
C SER A 2 -14.08 -6.09 -21.70
N GLU A 3 -13.55 -6.58 -22.81
CA GLU A 3 -12.29 -7.34 -22.85
C GLU A 3 -11.11 -6.52 -22.30
N GLU A 4 -11.08 -5.21 -22.59
CA GLU A 4 -10.06 -4.30 -22.06
C GLU A 4 -10.15 -4.18 -20.53
N VAL A 5 -11.36 -4.12 -19.95
CA VAL A 5 -11.52 -4.11 -18.49
C VAL A 5 -10.98 -5.40 -17.88
N GLU A 6 -11.24 -6.55 -18.49
CA GLU A 6 -10.71 -7.82 -17.98
C GLU A 6 -9.19 -7.88 -18.06
N LYS A 7 -8.61 -7.48 -19.20
CA LYS A 7 -7.17 -7.42 -19.46
C LYS A 7 -6.42 -6.57 -18.44
N TYR A 8 -6.83 -5.32 -18.22
CA TYR A 8 -6.12 -4.43 -17.31
C TYR A 8 -6.35 -4.81 -15.84
N SER A 9 -7.56 -5.20 -15.44
CA SER A 9 -7.85 -5.54 -14.04
C SER A 9 -7.02 -6.73 -13.54
N LYS A 10 -6.70 -7.69 -14.42
CA LYS A 10 -5.85 -8.85 -14.12
C LYS A 10 -4.35 -8.54 -14.01
N LYS A 11 -3.91 -7.29 -14.27
CA LYS A 11 -2.52 -6.88 -14.07
C LYS A 11 -2.19 -6.58 -12.60
N ILE A 12 -3.17 -6.27 -11.76
CA ILE A 12 -2.92 -6.12 -10.32
C ILE A 12 -2.58 -7.49 -9.72
N LYS A 13 -1.41 -7.57 -9.08
CA LYS A 13 -0.91 -8.78 -8.41
C LYS A 13 -1.24 -8.78 -6.93
N SER A 14 -1.00 -7.66 -6.27
CA SER A 14 -1.30 -7.49 -4.85
C SER A 14 -1.55 -6.04 -4.51
N THR A 15 -2.23 -5.84 -3.40
CA THR A 15 -2.49 -4.55 -2.77
C THR A 15 -2.13 -4.67 -1.31
N TRP A 16 -1.45 -3.68 -0.75
CA TRP A 16 -1.12 -3.64 0.68
C TRP A 16 -1.03 -2.19 1.15
N GLY A 17 -0.93 -1.99 2.46
CA GLY A 17 -0.88 -0.66 3.05
C GLY A 17 -0.46 -0.70 4.50
N SER A 18 -0.27 0.49 5.07
CA SER A 18 0.09 0.70 6.48
C SER A 18 -0.64 1.90 7.05
N GLY A 19 -0.70 2.00 8.38
CA GLY A 19 -1.45 3.05 9.07
C GLY A 19 -2.90 2.66 9.34
N SER A 20 -3.79 3.64 9.33
CA SER A 20 -5.22 3.45 9.64
C SER A 20 -6.08 3.81 8.43
N PHE A 21 -7.04 2.95 8.12
CA PHE A 21 -8.06 3.17 7.09
C PHE A 21 -9.37 3.56 7.79
N PRO A 22 -9.66 4.86 7.95
CA PRO A 22 -10.77 5.33 8.77
C PRO A 22 -12.12 4.89 8.21
N ALA A 23 -13.07 4.54 9.08
CA ALA A 23 -14.40 4.07 8.66
C ALA A 23 -15.27 5.16 8.01
N ASP A 24 -14.95 6.43 8.23
CA ASP A 24 -15.64 7.60 7.66
C ASP A 24 -15.29 7.85 6.18
N LYS A 25 -14.27 7.16 5.63
CA LYS A 25 -13.89 7.26 4.22
C LYS A 25 -13.99 5.90 3.52
N PRO A 26 -14.31 5.86 2.21
CA PRO A 26 -14.29 4.62 1.46
C PRO A 26 -12.93 3.94 1.54
N ASN A 27 -12.92 2.70 2.02
CA ASN A 27 -11.71 1.92 2.15
C ASN A 27 -11.10 1.63 0.75
N PRO A 28 -9.80 1.93 0.51
CA PRO A 28 -9.14 1.68 -0.78
C PRO A 28 -9.21 0.23 -1.27
N PHE A 29 -9.09 -0.74 -0.36
CA PHE A 29 -9.20 -2.16 -0.69
C PHE A 29 -10.61 -2.52 -1.18
N THR A 30 -11.65 -1.97 -0.53
CA THR A 30 -13.05 -2.16 -0.95
C THR A 30 -13.31 -1.49 -2.30
N ALA A 31 -12.77 -0.29 -2.52
CA ALA A 31 -12.87 0.40 -3.79
C ALA A 31 -12.30 -0.47 -4.92
N LEU A 32 -11.19 -1.17 -4.72
CA LEU A 32 -10.55 -2.00 -5.75
C LEU A 32 -11.18 -3.39 -5.98
N LYS A 33 -12.30 -3.74 -5.33
CA LYS A 33 -13.03 -4.99 -5.67
C LYS A 33 -13.62 -4.98 -7.08
N ASP A 34 -13.90 -3.80 -7.62
CA ASP A 34 -14.47 -3.59 -8.95
C ASP A 34 -13.41 -3.68 -10.05
N SER A 35 -13.69 -4.42 -11.11
CA SER A 35 -12.75 -4.63 -12.22
C SER A 35 -12.47 -3.34 -13.00
N THR A 36 -13.48 -2.51 -13.26
CA THR A 36 -13.29 -1.24 -13.98
C THR A 36 -12.39 -0.29 -13.20
N ARG A 37 -12.59 -0.16 -11.88
CA ARG A 37 -11.74 0.68 -11.03
C ARG A 37 -10.29 0.18 -10.98
N ARG A 38 -10.08 -1.14 -10.93
CA ARG A 38 -8.74 -1.74 -11.07
C ARG A 38 -8.11 -1.40 -12.42
N SER A 39 -8.88 -1.48 -13.50
CA SER A 39 -8.39 -1.18 -14.85
C SER A 39 -8.00 0.28 -15.03
N ILE A 40 -8.79 1.21 -14.49
CA ILE A 40 -8.46 2.64 -14.46
C ILE A 40 -7.13 2.87 -13.73
N VAL A 41 -6.96 2.26 -12.55
CA VAL A 41 -5.73 2.37 -11.76
C VAL A 41 -4.50 1.83 -12.52
N VAL A 42 -4.65 0.68 -13.18
CA VAL A 42 -3.58 0.11 -14.02
C VAL A 42 -3.27 1.01 -15.22
N LEU A 43 -4.28 1.60 -15.86
CA LEU A 43 -4.06 2.54 -16.95
C LEU A 43 -3.28 3.76 -16.50
N PHE A 44 -3.59 4.34 -15.34
CA PHE A 44 -2.78 5.43 -14.77
C PHE A 44 -1.36 4.98 -14.45
N ALA A 45 -1.17 3.78 -13.90
CA ALA A 45 0.15 3.25 -13.60
C ALA A 45 1.03 3.12 -14.85
N LEU A 46 0.46 2.66 -15.96
CA LEU A 46 1.19 2.41 -17.20
C LEU A 46 1.35 3.64 -18.10
N ASN A 47 0.41 4.59 -18.05
CA ASN A 47 0.35 5.71 -19.00
C ASN A 47 0.53 7.08 -18.34
N GLY A 48 0.64 7.14 -17.02
CA GLY A 48 0.61 8.40 -16.28
C GLY A 48 -0.80 9.02 -16.24
N PRO A 49 -0.90 10.33 -15.95
CA PRO A 49 -2.18 11.01 -15.86
C PRO A 49 -3.01 11.00 -17.14
N MET A 50 -4.33 10.84 -17.00
CA MET A 50 -5.25 10.76 -18.14
C MET A 50 -6.57 11.50 -17.88
N THR A 51 -7.27 11.89 -18.94
CA THR A 51 -8.64 12.41 -18.87
C THR A 51 -9.67 11.28 -18.88
N VAL A 52 -10.91 11.60 -18.46
CA VAL A 52 -12.06 10.69 -18.55
C VAL A 52 -12.29 10.21 -19.99
N LYS A 53 -12.09 11.09 -20.98
CA LYS A 53 -12.26 10.75 -22.40
C LYS A 53 -11.25 9.68 -22.83
N GLN A 54 -9.97 9.86 -22.51
CA GLN A 54 -8.93 8.91 -22.88
C GLN A 54 -9.13 7.55 -22.19
N LEU A 55 -9.57 7.54 -20.93
CA LEU A 55 -9.92 6.30 -20.22
C LEU A 55 -11.14 5.60 -20.83
N SER A 56 -12.17 6.38 -21.20
CA SER A 56 -13.37 5.89 -21.88
C SER A 56 -13.04 5.19 -23.20
N GLU A 57 -12.18 5.80 -24.01
CA GLU A 57 -11.70 5.21 -25.27
C GLU A 57 -10.91 3.92 -25.02
N LYS A 58 -9.96 3.91 -24.07
CA LYS A 58 -9.13 2.72 -23.76
C LYS A 58 -9.91 1.56 -23.16
N LEU A 59 -10.97 1.83 -22.40
CA LEU A 59 -11.77 0.78 -21.73
C LEU A 59 -13.01 0.37 -22.53
N ASN A 60 -13.31 1.08 -23.62
CA ASN A 60 -14.55 0.96 -24.38
C ASN A 60 -15.79 1.09 -23.47
N LEU A 61 -15.84 2.17 -22.68
CA LEU A 61 -16.93 2.49 -21.75
C LEU A 61 -17.45 3.90 -22.00
N ALA A 62 -18.71 4.17 -21.63
CA ALA A 62 -19.26 5.52 -21.70
C ALA A 62 -18.48 6.48 -20.78
N PRO A 63 -18.25 7.76 -21.18
CA PRO A 63 -17.57 8.74 -20.35
C PRO A 63 -18.23 8.95 -18.98
N SER A 64 -19.56 8.89 -18.91
CA SER A 64 -20.32 8.99 -17.65
C SER A 64 -19.99 7.84 -16.69
N THR A 65 -19.94 6.60 -17.19
CA THR A 65 -19.54 5.43 -16.40
C THR A 65 -18.13 5.58 -15.84
N VAL A 66 -17.18 6.02 -16.68
CA VAL A 66 -15.79 6.26 -16.23
C VAL A 66 -15.72 7.37 -15.19
N LEU A 67 -16.45 8.47 -15.38
CA LEU A 67 -16.50 9.58 -14.42
C LEU A 67 -17.02 9.12 -13.05
N ASP A 68 -18.05 8.28 -13.00
CA ASP A 68 -18.57 7.74 -11.76
C ASP A 68 -17.57 6.82 -11.04
N HIS A 69 -16.78 6.05 -11.78
CA HIS A 69 -15.68 5.28 -11.21
C HIS A 69 -14.54 6.16 -10.69
N ILE A 70 -14.20 7.24 -11.40
CA ILE A 70 -13.19 8.22 -10.96
C ILE A 70 -13.63 8.91 -9.66
N ARG A 71 -14.91 9.30 -9.53
CA ARG A 71 -15.45 9.89 -8.29
C ARG A 71 -15.25 8.96 -7.09
N LYS A 72 -15.60 7.69 -7.22
CA LYS A 72 -15.40 6.68 -6.16
C LYS A 72 -13.91 6.49 -5.81
N LEU A 73 -13.03 6.58 -6.80
CA LEU A 73 -11.58 6.50 -6.58
C LEU A 73 -11.00 7.76 -5.91
N LEU A 74 -11.53 8.94 -6.21
CA LEU A 74 -11.19 10.20 -5.53
C LEU A 74 -11.62 10.15 -4.06
N GLU A 75 -12.85 9.71 -3.79
CA GLU A 75 -13.38 9.57 -2.42
C GLU A 75 -12.56 8.56 -1.60
N ALA A 76 -12.11 7.48 -2.24
CA ALA A 76 -11.23 6.48 -1.62
C ALA A 76 -9.75 6.94 -1.51
N GLY A 77 -9.39 8.13 -2.00
CA GLY A 77 -8.02 8.64 -1.96
C GLY A 77 -7.02 7.88 -2.83
N LEU A 78 -7.50 7.10 -3.81
CA LEU A 78 -6.70 6.34 -4.77
C LEU A 78 -6.29 7.18 -5.99
N VAL A 79 -7.10 8.17 -6.33
CA VAL A 79 -6.90 9.07 -7.46
C VAL A 79 -6.92 10.51 -6.96
N LYS A 80 -6.19 11.38 -7.65
CA LYS A 80 -6.25 12.84 -7.49
C LYS A 80 -6.36 13.53 -8.85
N GLU A 81 -6.90 14.75 -8.85
CA GLU A 81 -6.75 15.67 -9.99
C GLU A 81 -5.29 16.14 -10.06
N VAL A 82 -4.73 16.22 -11.26
CA VAL A 82 -3.34 16.62 -11.49
C VAL A 82 -3.26 17.66 -12.60
N GLU A 83 -2.36 18.61 -12.42
CA GLU A 83 -2.02 19.56 -13.48
C GLU A 83 -1.01 18.94 -14.43
N VAL A 84 -1.24 19.11 -15.74
CA VAL A 84 -0.33 18.63 -16.79
C VAL A 84 0.24 19.82 -17.57
N PRO A 85 1.52 19.81 -17.97
CA PRO A 85 2.17 20.95 -18.62
C PRO A 85 1.52 21.38 -19.94
N LYS A 86 0.90 20.43 -20.66
CA LYS A 86 0.21 20.66 -21.93
C LYS A 86 -1.16 20.03 -21.87
N LYS A 87 -2.21 20.86 -21.84
CA LYS A 87 -3.60 20.44 -22.02
C LYS A 87 -3.99 20.60 -23.48
N GLN A 88 -4.72 19.63 -24.04
CA GLN A 88 -5.30 19.79 -25.38
C GLN A 88 -6.43 20.83 -25.35
N HIS A 89 -7.22 20.84 -24.27
CA HIS A 89 -8.24 21.87 -24.02
C HIS A 89 -8.14 22.45 -22.61
N LYS A 90 -8.30 23.79 -22.47
CA LYS A 90 -8.16 24.50 -21.19
C LYS A 90 -9.03 23.97 -20.03
N ARG A 91 -10.19 23.36 -20.35
CA ARG A 91 -11.15 22.84 -19.35
C ARG A 91 -10.98 21.36 -19.03
N GLU A 92 -10.04 20.66 -19.67
CA GLU A 92 -9.83 19.23 -19.40
C GLU A 92 -9.21 19.01 -18.02
N LYS A 93 -9.78 18.04 -17.32
CA LYS A 93 -9.28 17.55 -16.05
C LYS A 93 -8.49 16.27 -16.27
N TYR A 94 -7.26 16.26 -15.77
CA TYR A 94 -6.43 15.08 -15.73
C TYR A 94 -6.46 14.49 -14.33
N TYR A 95 -6.48 13.17 -14.28
CA TYR A 95 -6.48 12.41 -13.06
C TYR A 95 -5.26 11.50 -13.05
N GLY A 96 -4.72 11.21 -11.87
CA GLY A 96 -3.60 10.29 -11.68
C GLY A 96 -3.67 9.61 -10.34
N LEU A 97 -2.76 8.66 -10.11
CA LEU A 97 -2.67 7.94 -8.85
C LEU A 97 -2.24 8.88 -7.72
N ASP A 98 -2.77 8.62 -6.52
CA ASP A 98 -2.39 9.34 -5.31
C ASP A 98 -1.73 8.43 -4.27
N PHE A 99 -1.11 7.35 -4.76
CA PHE A 99 -0.41 6.34 -3.97
C PHE A 99 0.70 5.70 -4.82
N VAL A 100 1.56 4.89 -4.20
CA VAL A 100 2.72 4.28 -4.88
C VAL A 100 2.30 3.01 -5.62
N VAL A 101 2.64 2.94 -6.90
CA VAL A 101 2.51 1.73 -7.72
C VAL A 101 3.90 1.29 -8.19
N TYR A 102 4.12 -0.01 -8.26
CA TYR A 102 5.36 -0.60 -8.75
C TYR A 102 5.10 -1.95 -9.43
N THR A 103 6.05 -2.40 -10.23
CA THR A 103 6.02 -3.66 -10.98
C THR A 103 6.70 -4.80 -10.21
N GLU A 104 6.42 -6.04 -10.58
CA GLU A 104 7.14 -7.21 -10.07
C GLU A 104 8.66 -7.12 -10.32
N ARG A 105 9.09 -6.48 -11.41
CA ARG A 105 10.51 -6.27 -11.70
C ARG A 105 11.14 -5.26 -10.74
N GLU A 106 10.46 -4.14 -10.49
CA GLU A 106 10.94 -3.12 -9.55
C GLU A 106 11.01 -3.65 -8.11
N GLU A 107 10.04 -4.48 -7.70
CA GLU A 107 10.06 -5.15 -6.40
C GLU A 107 11.31 -6.02 -6.24
N LYS A 108 11.66 -6.82 -7.26
CA LYS A 108 12.84 -7.69 -7.22
C LYS A 108 14.14 -6.88 -7.12
N GLU A 109 14.25 -5.77 -7.85
CA GLU A 109 15.43 -4.91 -7.74
C GLU A 109 15.49 -4.20 -6.38
N LEU A 110 14.35 -3.73 -5.86
CA LEU A 110 14.25 -3.18 -4.51
C LEU A 110 14.71 -4.21 -3.47
N GLU A 111 14.16 -5.42 -3.50
CA GLU A 111 14.52 -6.52 -2.59
C GLU A 111 16.01 -6.85 -2.67
N LYS A 112 16.59 -6.89 -3.87
CA LYS A 112 18.02 -7.13 -4.08
C LYS A 112 18.88 -6.06 -3.44
N ILE A 113 18.50 -4.78 -3.55
CA ILE A 113 19.22 -3.66 -2.93
C ILE A 113 19.07 -3.72 -1.42
N VAL A 114 17.84 -3.86 -0.92
CA VAL A 114 17.52 -3.90 0.52
C VAL A 114 18.20 -5.09 1.21
N ARG A 115 18.25 -6.26 0.56
CA ARG A 115 18.85 -7.48 1.12
C ARG A 115 20.32 -7.31 1.50
N LYS A 116 21.09 -6.52 0.72
CA LYS A 116 22.50 -6.22 1.03
C LYS A 116 22.67 -5.59 2.42
N TYR A 117 21.74 -4.72 2.80
CA TYR A 117 21.75 -4.06 4.10
C TYR A 117 21.07 -4.90 5.18
N ALA A 118 20.03 -5.66 4.82
CA ALA A 118 19.41 -6.62 5.73
C ALA A 118 20.41 -7.66 6.23
N ASP A 119 21.35 -8.10 5.38
CA ASP A 119 22.42 -9.03 5.76
C ASP A 119 23.37 -8.47 6.82
N ILE A 120 23.53 -7.14 6.89
CA ILE A 120 24.33 -6.47 7.93
C ILE A 120 23.54 -6.45 9.24
N LEU A 121 22.23 -6.20 9.18
CA LEU A 121 21.37 -6.05 10.35
C LEU A 121 20.93 -7.39 10.96
N LYS A 122 20.80 -8.47 10.17
CA LYS A 122 20.10 -9.70 10.56
C LYS A 122 20.60 -10.31 11.87
N GLU A 123 21.91 -10.34 12.08
CA GLU A 123 22.49 -10.97 13.27
C GLU A 123 22.26 -10.12 14.51
N THR A 124 22.38 -8.80 14.37
CA THR A 124 22.03 -7.86 15.44
C THR A 124 20.54 -7.97 15.78
N ALA A 125 19.67 -8.05 14.77
CA ALA A 125 18.24 -8.21 14.96
C ALA A 125 17.92 -9.52 15.71
N ARG A 126 18.56 -10.63 15.35
CA ARG A 126 18.40 -11.93 16.04
C ARG A 126 18.77 -11.83 17.52
N VAL A 127 19.97 -11.32 17.82
CA VAL A 127 20.47 -11.22 19.20
C VAL A 127 19.60 -10.29 20.05
N VAL A 128 19.20 -9.13 19.52
CA VAL A 128 18.32 -8.18 20.22
C VAL A 128 16.94 -8.80 20.47
N PHE A 129 16.41 -9.55 19.49
CA PHE A 129 15.14 -10.23 19.62
C PHE A 129 15.16 -11.32 20.71
N GLU A 130 16.20 -12.16 20.73
CA GLU A 130 16.38 -13.19 21.76
C GLU A 130 16.48 -12.57 23.15
N LYS A 131 17.30 -11.53 23.30
CA LYS A 131 17.40 -10.80 24.57
C LYS A 131 16.07 -10.20 25.03
N ALA A 132 15.25 -9.68 24.09
CA ALA A 132 13.92 -9.18 24.42
C ALA A 132 13.00 -10.30 24.92
N LEU A 133 13.07 -11.51 24.35
CA LEU A 133 12.30 -12.65 24.85
C LEU A 133 12.72 -13.03 26.28
N ASP A 134 14.02 -13.07 26.55
CA ASP A 134 14.56 -13.39 27.89
C ASP A 134 14.06 -12.38 28.94
N GLU A 135 14.12 -11.08 28.63
CA GLU A 135 13.63 -10.02 29.53
C GLU A 135 12.11 -10.08 29.75
N LEU A 136 11.35 -10.58 28.77
CA LEU A 136 9.89 -10.71 28.87
C LEU A 136 9.44 -11.91 29.71
N GLU A 137 10.31 -12.90 30.00
CA GLU A 137 9.90 -14.19 30.57
C GLU A 137 9.10 -14.07 31.87
N SER A 138 9.59 -13.27 32.82
CA SER A 138 8.93 -13.09 34.11
C SER A 138 7.60 -12.35 34.00
N TRP A 139 7.53 -11.33 33.14
CA TRP A 139 6.32 -10.56 32.92
C TRP A 139 5.27 -11.39 32.16
N PHE A 140 5.71 -12.16 31.16
CA PHE A 140 4.84 -12.89 30.25
C PHE A 140 3.95 -13.90 30.97
N LYS A 141 4.49 -14.57 32.01
CA LYS A 141 3.76 -15.54 32.86
C LYS A 141 2.46 -14.98 33.46
N ASN A 142 2.34 -13.66 33.60
CA ASN A 142 1.19 -12.99 34.19
C ASN A 142 0.25 -12.36 33.15
N THR A 143 0.51 -12.55 31.85
CA THR A 143 -0.28 -11.95 30.77
C THR A 143 -1.55 -12.72 30.47
N LEU A 144 -2.50 -12.07 29.79
CA LEU A 144 -3.67 -12.75 29.24
C LEU A 144 -3.27 -13.84 28.23
N ALA A 145 -2.26 -13.59 27.39
CA ALA A 145 -1.77 -14.58 26.44
C ALA A 145 -1.31 -15.87 27.14
N ALA A 146 -0.52 -15.75 28.21
CA ALA A 146 -0.12 -16.92 29.02
C ALA A 146 -1.32 -17.64 29.66
N LYS A 147 -2.33 -16.90 30.15
CA LYS A 147 -3.57 -17.49 30.67
C LYS A 147 -4.35 -18.28 29.61
N HIS A 148 -4.16 -17.97 28.33
CA HIS A 148 -4.74 -18.69 27.19
C HIS A 148 -3.80 -19.77 26.59
N GLY A 149 -2.73 -20.13 27.30
CA GLY A 149 -1.85 -21.24 26.90
C GLY A 149 -0.76 -20.89 25.89
N PHE A 150 -0.61 -19.61 25.51
CA PHE A 150 0.52 -19.17 24.71
C PHE A 150 1.80 -19.14 25.55
N THR A 151 2.94 -19.34 24.89
CA THR A 151 4.28 -19.24 25.49
C THR A 151 5.13 -18.27 24.66
N LEU A 152 6.30 -17.90 25.18
CA LEU A 152 7.28 -17.13 24.38
C LEU A 152 7.80 -17.92 23.17
N GLU A 153 7.61 -19.25 23.13
CA GLU A 153 7.94 -20.08 21.98
C GLU A 153 6.84 -20.10 20.90
N SER A 154 5.62 -19.69 21.25
CA SER A 154 4.51 -19.58 20.30
C SER A 154 4.87 -18.59 19.17
N GLY A 155 4.65 -19.01 17.92
CA GLY A 155 4.98 -18.19 16.74
C GLY A 155 4.24 -16.86 16.73
N GLU A 156 3.01 -16.83 17.24
CA GLU A 156 2.17 -15.63 17.39
C GLU A 156 2.81 -14.61 18.35
N ILE A 157 3.36 -15.10 19.46
CA ILE A 157 4.03 -14.27 20.45
C ILE A 157 5.36 -13.76 19.93
N LYS A 158 6.16 -14.62 19.29
CA LYS A 158 7.39 -14.20 18.62
C LYS A 158 7.12 -13.13 17.57
N ASN A 159 6.07 -13.29 16.76
CA ASN A 159 5.68 -12.29 15.78
C ASN A 159 5.19 -10.98 16.43
N LEU A 160 4.43 -11.05 17.53
CA LEU A 160 4.02 -9.86 18.30
C LEU A 160 5.21 -9.08 18.83
N VAL A 161 6.21 -9.77 19.39
CA VAL A 161 7.46 -9.16 19.87
C VAL A 161 8.22 -8.52 18.72
N TRP A 162 8.32 -9.21 17.57
CA TRP A 162 9.01 -8.69 16.39
C TRP A 162 8.34 -7.41 15.86
N VAL A 163 7.02 -7.42 15.73
CA VAL A 163 6.24 -6.26 15.30
C VAL A 163 6.40 -5.10 16.29
N SER A 164 6.44 -5.38 17.59
CA SER A 164 6.66 -4.36 18.63
C SER A 164 8.06 -3.72 18.52
N LEU A 165 9.10 -4.52 18.32
CA LEU A 165 10.46 -4.04 18.07
C LEU A 165 10.55 -3.22 16.78
N TYR A 166 9.94 -3.72 15.70
CA TYR A 166 9.84 -2.99 14.43
C TYR A 166 9.20 -1.62 14.62
N HIS A 167 8.09 -1.52 15.37
CA HIS A 167 7.42 -0.24 15.63
C HIS A 167 8.27 0.71 16.47
N ALA A 168 9.01 0.21 17.47
CA ALA A 168 9.93 1.04 18.25
C ALA A 168 11.05 1.63 17.37
N VAL A 169 11.66 0.80 16.51
CA VAL A 169 12.69 1.24 15.55
C VAL A 169 12.11 2.22 14.52
N ALA A 170 10.93 1.93 13.97
CA ALA A 170 10.27 2.82 13.02
C ALA A 170 9.92 4.19 13.64
N SER A 171 9.51 4.20 14.91
CA SER A 171 9.24 5.43 15.66
C SER A 171 10.51 6.27 15.83
N TYR A 172 11.63 5.64 16.20
CA TYR A 172 12.92 6.31 16.27
C TYR A 172 13.34 6.90 14.92
N LEU A 173 13.19 6.14 13.82
CA LEU A 173 13.48 6.66 12.47
C LEU A 173 12.58 7.85 12.10
N ALA A 174 11.32 7.84 12.57
CA ALA A 174 10.41 8.97 12.36
C ALA A 174 10.78 10.20 13.20
N GLU A 175 11.23 10.02 14.43
CA GLU A 175 11.79 11.10 15.26
C GLU A 175 13.05 11.73 14.66
N LYS A 176 13.81 10.94 13.89
CA LYS A 176 14.97 11.40 13.12
C LYS A 176 14.63 11.89 11.71
N GLU A 177 13.34 12.05 11.40
CA GLU A 177 12.83 12.53 10.11
C GLU A 177 13.27 11.67 8.90
N VAL A 178 13.72 10.44 9.14
CA VAL A 178 14.08 9.47 8.10
C VAL A 178 12.84 8.81 7.52
N LEU A 179 11.85 8.53 8.38
CA LEU A 179 10.55 8.01 7.98
C LEU A 179 9.45 9.00 8.36
N VAL A 180 8.35 8.95 7.61
CA VAL A 180 7.12 9.65 7.99
C VAL A 180 6.13 8.59 8.46
N ASP A 181 5.67 8.71 9.69
CA ASP A 181 4.62 7.85 10.23
C ASP A 181 3.33 8.08 9.43
N PRO A 182 2.74 7.03 8.81
CA PRO A 182 1.50 7.17 8.05
C PRO A 182 0.39 7.84 8.86
N LEU A 183 0.30 7.57 10.17
CA LEU A 183 -0.73 8.12 11.06
C LEU A 183 -0.61 9.64 11.26
N LYS A 184 0.58 10.20 11.01
CA LYS A 184 0.84 11.65 11.07
C LYS A 184 0.57 12.36 9.74
N THR A 185 0.29 11.63 8.66
CA THR A 185 -0.06 12.21 7.36
C THR A 185 -1.54 12.59 7.30
N PRO A 186 -1.95 13.53 6.41
CA PRO A 186 -3.37 13.84 6.21
C PRO A 186 -4.24 12.64 5.81
N LYS A 187 -3.65 11.64 5.14
CA LYS A 187 -4.34 10.40 4.75
C LYS A 187 -4.43 9.38 5.89
N LYS A 188 -3.56 9.47 6.90
CA LYS A 188 -3.39 8.49 7.99
C LYS A 188 -2.97 7.08 7.54
N HIS A 189 -2.70 6.88 6.26
CA HIS A 189 -2.27 5.61 5.69
C HIS A 189 -1.36 5.80 4.49
N TYR A 190 -0.58 4.77 4.21
CA TYR A 190 0.03 4.53 2.91
C TYR A 190 -0.66 3.35 2.23
N PHE A 191 -0.75 3.42 0.91
CA PHE A 191 -1.35 2.40 0.07
C PHE A 191 -0.42 2.08 -1.09
N TYR A 192 -0.36 0.81 -1.45
CA TYR A 192 0.58 0.30 -2.43
C TYR A 192 -0.11 -0.71 -3.33
N ILE A 193 0.21 -0.67 -4.63
CA ILE A 193 -0.19 -1.70 -5.58
C ILE A 193 1.04 -2.23 -6.29
N LYS A 194 1.11 -3.56 -6.36
CA LYS A 194 2.00 -4.27 -7.27
C LYS A 194 1.26 -4.67 -8.54
N ILE A 195 1.82 -4.36 -9.70
CA ILE A 195 1.32 -4.80 -10.99
C ILE A 195 2.28 -5.79 -11.68
N LYS A 196 1.74 -6.63 -12.56
CA LYS A 196 2.53 -7.49 -13.45
C LYS A 196 3.48 -6.65 -14.28
N SER A 197 4.73 -7.09 -14.37
CA SER A 197 5.62 -6.64 -15.45
C SER A 197 5.04 -7.09 -16.79
N ASP A 198 5.30 -6.32 -17.84
CA ASP A 198 5.09 -6.77 -19.22
C ASP A 198 6.13 -7.82 -19.62
#